data_AF-A0AAW1U4F6-F1
#
_entry.id   AF-A0AAW1U4F6-F1
#
_cell.length_a   1.000
_cell.length_b   1.000
_cell.length_c   1.000
_cell.angle_alpha   90.00
_cell.angle_beta   90.00
_cell.angle_gamma   90.00
#
_symmetry.space_group_name_H-M   'P 1'
#
loop_
_entity.id
_entity.type
_entity.pdbx_description
1 polymer ?
#
loop_
_entity_poly.entity_id
_entity_poly.type
_entity_poly.pdbx_seq_one_letter_code
_entity_poly.pdbx_strand_id
1 'polypeptide(L)' 'MRMLNPTQLPVGVKVKEAKIADVGNLLEKHFGKNWREIKTLQWYKNVIEGNEGDQVDENEDCECFLDPEEE' A
#
# COMPACT_ATOMS: atom_id res chain seq x y z
N MET A 1 -8.53 12.72 -32.42
CA MET A 1 -8.31 12.43 -30.98
C MET A 1 -7.36 11.24 -30.87
N ARG A 2 -6.22 11.38 -30.19
CA ARG A 2 -5.35 10.23 -29.85
C ARG A 2 -5.88 9.63 -28.55
N MET A 3 -6.49 8.44 -28.62
CA MET A 3 -6.80 7.68 -27.43
C MET A 3 -5.48 7.15 -26.85
N LEU A 4 -5.21 7.46 -25.58
CA LEU A 4 -4.11 6.84 -24.85
C LEU A 4 -4.51 5.37 -24.62
N ASN A 5 -3.81 4.44 -25.26
CA ASN A 5 -3.94 3.03 -24.90
C ASN A 5 -3.43 2.87 -23.47
N PRO A 6 -4.18 2.22 -22.57
CA PRO A 6 -3.76 2.05 -21.18
C PRO A 6 -2.42 1.31 -21.16
N THR A 7 -1.44 1.91 -20.50
CA THR A 7 -0.10 1.35 -20.31
C THR A 7 -0.24 0.03 -19.54
N GLN A 8 0.26 -1.07 -20.11
CA GLN A 8 0.31 -2.34 -19.40
C GLN A 8 1.20 -2.18 -18.14
N LEU A 9 0.63 -2.43 -16.97
CA LEU A 9 1.37 -2.41 -15.72
C LEU A 9 2.04 -3.77 -15.49
N PRO A 10 3.35 -3.80 -15.21
CA PRO A 10 4.02 -5.05 -14.89
C PRO A 10 3.58 -5.52 -13.49
N VAL A 11 2.82 -6.61 -13.45
CA VAL A 11 2.36 -7.28 -12.24
C VAL A 11 3.37 -8.36 -11.83
N GLY A 12 3.57 -8.57 -10.53
CA GLY A 12 4.46 -9.61 -9.99
C GLY A 12 5.95 -9.22 -9.93
N VAL A 13 6.29 -7.95 -10.20
CA VAL A 13 7.66 -7.45 -10.02
C VAL A 13 7.96 -7.34 -8.52
N LYS A 14 9.05 -7.98 -8.08
CA LYS A 14 9.50 -7.86 -6.69
C LYS A 14 9.78 -6.40 -6.34
N VAL A 15 9.22 -5.95 -5.21
CA VAL A 15 9.42 -4.59 -4.71
C VAL A 15 10.90 -4.44 -4.31
N LYS A 16 11.51 -3.31 -4.69
CA LYS A 16 12.89 -3.01 -4.32
C LYS A 16 12.98 -2.79 -2.81
N GLU A 17 14.04 -3.30 -2.18
CA GLU A 17 14.29 -3.16 -0.74
C GLU A 17 14.26 -1.70 -0.26
N ALA A 18 14.80 -0.78 -1.06
CA ALA A 18 14.75 0.66 -0.77
C ALA A 18 13.32 1.19 -0.59
N LYS A 19 12.36 0.66 -1.37
CA LYS A 19 10.95 1.04 -1.27
C LYS A 19 10.26 0.42 -0.06
N ILE A 20 10.66 -0.79 0.32
CA ILE A 20 10.20 -1.46 1.55
C ILE A 20 10.62 -0.64 2.78
N ALA A 21 11.89 -0.21 2.82
CA ALA A 21 12.41 0.63 3.89
C ALA A 21 11.69 1.99 3.97
N ASP A 22 11.42 2.61 2.82
CA ASP A 22 10.71 3.88 2.74
C ASP A 22 9.26 3.77 3.28
N VAL A 23 8.54 2.71 2.90
CA VAL A 23 7.19 2.43 3.43
C VAL A 23 7.24 2.20 4.94
N GLY A 24 8.23 1.47 5.46
CA GLY A 24 8.40 1.30 6.91
C GLY A 24 8.59 2.63 7.65
N ASN A 25 9.41 3.52 7.09
CA ASN A 25 9.63 4.86 7.64
C ASN A 25 8.36 5.72 7.59
N LEU A 26 7.57 5.60 6.52
CA LEU A 26 6.29 6.28 6.37
C LEU A 26 5.31 5.85 7.47
N LEU A 27 5.17 4.53 7.65
CA LEU A 27 4.27 3.97 8.67
C LEU A 27 4.70 4.37 10.09
N GLU A 28 6.01 4.37 10.38
CA GLU A 28 6.52 4.84 11.67
C GLU A 28 6.22 6.33 11.93
N LYS A 29 6.33 7.18 10.89
CA LYS A 29 6.04 8.63 11.03
C LYS A 29 4.57 8.92 11.30
N HIS A 30 3.66 8.19 10.65
CA HIS A 30 2.22 8.45 10.76
C HIS A 30 1.55 7.73 11.93
N PHE A 31 1.99 6.51 12.25
CA PHE A 31 1.35 5.65 13.25
C PHE A 31 2.24 5.36 14.48
N GLY A 32 3.46 5.90 14.49
CA GLY A 32 4.43 5.69 15.57
C GLY A 32 5.16 4.35 15.48
N LYS A 33 6.07 4.11 16.44
CA LYS A 33 6.93 2.91 16.46
C LYS A 33 6.17 1.58 16.59
N ASN A 34 4.97 1.63 17.15
CA ASN A 34 4.12 0.45 17.39
C ASN A 34 3.17 0.15 16.22
N TRP A 35 3.39 0.74 15.04
CA TRP A 35 2.52 0.55 13.87
C TRP A 35 2.33 -0.94 13.50
N ARG A 36 3.28 -1.81 13.84
CA ARG A 36 3.21 -3.28 13.63
C ARG A 36 2.12 -3.98 14.45
N GLU A 37 1.64 -3.35 15.52
CA GLU A 37 0.57 -3.86 16.38
C GLU A 37 -0.82 -3.52 15.83
N ILE A 38 -0.89 -2.59 14.86
CA ILE A 38 -2.14 -2.13 14.27
C ILE A 38 -2.67 -3.19 13.30
N LYS A 39 -3.87 -3.69 13.57
CA LYS A 39 -4.51 -4.75 12.77
C LYS A 39 -4.77 -4.34 11.32
N THR A 40 -5.06 -3.08 11.07
CA THR A 40 -5.30 -2.57 9.71
C THR A 40 -4.01 -2.46 8.87
N LEU A 41 -2.83 -2.54 9.49
CA LEU A 41 -1.53 -2.45 8.80
C LEU A 41 -0.87 -3.83 8.58
N GLN A 42 -1.57 -4.94 8.85
CA GLN A 42 -1.02 -6.30 8.71
C GLN A 42 -0.57 -6.61 7.28
N TRP A 43 -1.24 -6.06 6.26
CA TRP A 43 -0.82 -6.21 4.87
C TRP A 43 0.60 -5.68 4.66
N TYR A 44 0.88 -4.46 5.12
CA TYR A 44 2.20 -3.85 4.99
C TYR A 44 3.26 -4.63 5.79
N LYS A 45 2.88 -5.16 6.96
CA LYS A 45 3.75 -6.02 7.74
C LYS A 45 4.15 -7.27 6.95
N ASN A 46 3.19 -7.95 6.33
CA ASN A 46 3.45 -9.14 5.51
C ASN A 46 4.36 -8.83 4.32
N VAL A 47 4.13 -7.69 3.65
CA VAL A 47 4.94 -7.20 2.52
C VAL A 47 6.38 -6.88 2.95
N ILE A 48 6.56 -6.27 4.12
CA ILE A 48 7.89 -5.89 4.64
C ILE A 48 8.66 -7.08 5.19
N GLU A 49 7.99 -8.01 5.87
CA GLU A 49 8.60 -9.19 6.50
C GLU A 49 8.84 -10.34 5.51
N GLY A 50 8.45 -10.17 4.24
CA GLY A 50 8.76 -11.13 3.17
C GLY A 50 7.96 -12.42 3.25
N ASN A 51 6.79 -12.40 3.91
CA ASN A 51 5.89 -13.55 3.92
C ASN A 51 5.16 -13.58 2.56
N GLU A 52 5.78 -14.16 1.53
CA GLU A 52 5.26 -14.33 0.15
C GLU A 52 4.04 -15.29 0.08
N GLY A 53 3.11 -15.19 1.02
CA GLY A 53 1.90 -16.00 1.08
C GLY A 53 0.65 -15.12 1.07
N ASP A 54 -0.15 -15.32 0.04
CA ASP A 54 -1.54 -14.96 -0.12
C ASP A 54 -1.92 -13.66 -0.86
N GLN A 55 -2.80 -13.90 -1.83
CA GLN A 55 -3.47 -12.97 -2.70
C GLN A 55 -4.19 -11.91 -1.85
N VAL A 56 -4.03 -10.64 -2.22
CA VAL A 56 -4.95 -9.61 -1.77
C VAL A 56 -6.30 -9.89 -2.43
N ASP A 57 -7.31 -10.17 -1.61
CA ASP A 57 -8.71 -10.17 -2.05
C ASP A 57 -9.04 -8.76 -2.56
N GLU A 58 -9.43 -8.67 -3.84
CA GLU A 58 -9.66 -7.42 -4.56
C GLU A 58 -11.00 -6.76 -4.19
N ASN A 59 -11.73 -7.24 -3.16
CA ASN A 59 -13.06 -6.78 -2.77
C ASN A 59 -13.13 -6.01 -1.45
N GLU A 60 -12.04 -5.37 -1.00
CA GLU A 60 -12.16 -4.37 0.07
C GLU A 60 -12.19 -2.98 -0.56
N ASP A 61 -13.42 -2.47 -0.77
CA ASP A 61 -13.72 -1.14 -1.29
C ASP A 61 -12.85 -0.09 -0.56
N CYS A 62 -11.82 0.41 -1.25
CA CYS A 62 -11.06 1.58 -0.82
C CYS A 62 -11.95 2.82 -0.94
N GLU A 63 -12.80 3.05 0.06
CA GLU A 63 -13.49 4.32 0.23
C GLU A 63 -12.46 5.40 0.56
N CYS A 64 -11.91 6.05 -0.47
CA CYS A 64 -11.22 7.32 -0.32
C CYS A 64 -12.26 8.36 0.14
N PHE A 65 -12.30 8.63 1.45
CA PHE A 65 -13.01 9.78 2.01
C PHE A 65 -12.56 11.04 1.27
N LEU A 66 -13.47 11.61 0.46
CA LEU A 66 -13.38 12.98 -0.02
C LEU A 66 -13.76 13.88 1.17
N ASP A 67 -12.81 14.61 1.74
CA ASP A 67 -13.15 15.72 2.64
C ASP A 67 -13.88 16.81 1.82
N PRO A 68 -15.12 17.20 2.19
CA PRO A 68 -15.73 18.39 1.62
C PRO A 68 -15.03 19.65 2.17
N GLU A 69 -14.55 20.52 1.29
CA GLU A 69 -14.12 21.88 1.65
C GLU A 69 -15.26 22.61 2.39
N GLU A 70 -15.03 22.96 3.66
CA GLU A 70 -15.81 24.00 4.33
C GLU A 70 -15.10 25.35 4.16
N GLU A 71 -15.67 26.23 3.32
CA GLU A 71 -15.70 27.69 3.55
C GLU A 71 -17.02 28.28 3.01
#